data_AF-A0A8H4QRM8-F1
#
_entry.id   AF-A0A8H4QRM8-F1
#
_cell.length_a   1.000
_cell.length_b   1.000
_cell.length_c   1.000
_cell.angle_alpha   90.00
_cell.angle_beta   90.00
_cell.angle_gamma   90.00
#
_symmetry.space_group_name_H-M   'P 1'
#
loop_
_entity.id
_entity.type
_entity.pdbx_description
1 polymer ?
#
loop_
_entity_poly.entity_id
_entity_poly.type
_entity_poly.pdbx_seq_one_letter_code
_entity_poly.pdbx_strand_id
1 'polypeptide(L)'
;MILGRDMGFLHCKGAHASVTAILLHDAVSLFSEKSSHPQAYGGTTVKECDRTSKSLFKVWILLYPLMLVQVLKRRINKWRFLFDAPGMIQSEYDKAKGGNFVVQNPDVSHTFVSSKKFIREIDAAPDSVLSLQAAAKQVIQPQYSMHKFNWFDQRGVDGTPLVKTLRNLLTNNLPSILPETHLASSAIFDKLFNSVEKKPHVSKMVREAVAHTNALSIFGKDLAGNKDFMKGALDFTDKTMFIAEAVRLLPSFIAPKFGMFLANRFDAHKVIHATLVPVAEERLLEREKSKLGHN
;
A
#
# COMPACT_ATOMS: atom_id res chain seq x y z
N MET A 1 -12.33 10.22 36.07
CA MET A 1 -13.49 11.07 35.75
C MET A 1 -13.87 10.76 34.30
N ILE A 2 -14.76 9.78 34.12
CA ILE A 2 -16.06 9.88 33.40
C ILE A 2 -15.85 10.20 31.90
N LEU A 3 -15.77 9.21 31.00
CA LEU A 3 -16.82 8.34 30.38
C LEU A 3 -17.40 8.90 29.08
N GLY A 4 -17.48 8.02 28.08
CA GLY A 4 -18.40 8.07 26.93
C GLY A 4 -17.73 8.51 25.62
N ARG A 5 -17.96 7.89 24.45
CA ARG A 5 -18.98 6.90 24.06
C ARG A 5 -18.62 6.28 22.69
N ASP A 6 -18.92 4.99 22.60
CA ASP A 6 -19.38 4.19 21.45
C ASP A 6 -19.34 4.77 20.02
N MET A 7 -18.75 4.00 19.11
CA MET A 7 -19.48 3.48 17.94
C MET A 7 -18.86 2.14 17.50
N GLY A 8 -19.58 1.06 17.78
CA GLY A 8 -19.35 -0.25 17.20
C GLY A 8 -19.96 -0.34 15.80
N PHE A 9 -19.33 -1.14 14.93
CA PHE A 9 -20.00 -1.64 13.73
C PHE A 9 -20.03 -3.16 13.75
N LEU A 10 -21.24 -3.67 13.49
CA LEU A 10 -21.64 -5.06 13.56
C LEU A 10 -20.81 -5.96 12.64
N HIS A 11 -20.42 -7.09 13.22
CA HIS A 11 -19.91 -8.26 12.54
C HIS A 11 -21.10 -9.07 11.99
N CYS A 12 -21.33 -9.09 10.68
CA CYS A 12 -22.26 -10.04 10.06
C CYS A 12 -21.48 -11.28 9.60
N LYS A 13 -21.72 -12.41 10.27
CA LYS A 13 -21.26 -13.74 9.85
C LYS A 13 -22.17 -14.31 8.76
N GLY A 14 -21.53 -14.87 7.73
CA GLY A 14 -22.04 -16.02 6.98
C GLY A 14 -22.73 -15.73 5.65
N ALA A 15 -22.07 -16.06 4.54
CA ALA A 15 -22.60 -16.93 3.48
C ALA A 15 -21.61 -17.03 2.31
N HIS A 16 -21.52 -18.22 1.73
CA HIS A 16 -20.88 -18.48 0.45
C HIS A 16 -21.49 -17.56 -0.63
N ALA A 17 -20.65 -16.92 -1.43
CA ALA A 17 -21.15 -16.07 -2.50
C ALA A 17 -20.33 -16.23 -3.79
N SER A 18 -21.03 -16.70 -4.81
CA SER A 18 -20.65 -16.75 -6.22
C SER A 18 -20.43 -15.34 -6.78
N VAL A 19 -19.75 -15.24 -7.93
CA VAL A 19 -19.44 -14.02 -8.70
C VAL A 19 -20.63 -13.04 -8.84
N THR A 20 -21.86 -13.55 -8.79
CA THR A 20 -23.12 -12.78 -8.78
C THR A 20 -23.25 -11.80 -7.59
N ALA A 21 -22.71 -12.13 -6.42
CA ALA A 21 -22.83 -11.29 -5.23
C ALA A 21 -21.91 -10.06 -5.24
N ILE A 22 -20.74 -10.15 -5.88
CA ILE A 22 -19.84 -9.02 -6.09
C ILE A 22 -20.49 -8.00 -7.02
N LEU A 23 -21.20 -8.48 -8.06
CA LEU A 23 -21.95 -7.63 -8.97
C LEU A 23 -23.18 -6.99 -8.30
N LEU A 24 -23.85 -7.70 -7.38
CA LEU A 24 -24.98 -7.17 -6.62
C LEU A 24 -24.57 -6.09 -5.61
N HIS A 25 -23.45 -6.26 -4.90
CA HIS A 25 -22.98 -5.30 -3.91
C HIS A 25 -22.67 -3.92 -4.53
N ASP A 26 -22.06 -3.89 -5.72
CA ASP A 26 -21.78 -2.66 -6.45
C ASP A 26 -23.04 -2.02 -7.05
N ALA A 27 -24.00 -2.84 -7.51
CA ALA A 27 -25.29 -2.35 -8.00
C ALA A 27 -26.16 -1.73 -6.89
N VAL A 28 -26.11 -2.29 -5.68
CA VAL A 28 -26.79 -1.77 -4.48
C VAL A 28 -26.11 -0.49 -3.96
N SER A 29 -24.79 -0.40 -4.05
CA SER A 29 -24.05 0.82 -3.66
C SER A 29 -24.38 2.03 -4.55
N LEU A 30 -24.60 1.80 -5.86
CA LEU A 30 -25.12 2.82 -6.78
C LEU A 30 -26.58 3.25 -6.47
N PHE A 31 -27.32 2.45 -5.70
CA PHE A 31 -28.70 2.70 -5.33
C PHE A 31 -28.85 3.52 -4.04
N SER A 32 -27.93 3.35 -3.10
CA SER A 32 -27.99 4.01 -1.78
C SER A 32 -27.75 5.53 -1.85
N GLU A 33 -27.02 6.01 -2.87
CA GLU A 33 -26.61 7.43 -2.98
C GLU A 33 -27.72 8.38 -3.49
N LYS A 34 -28.93 7.87 -3.81
CA LYS A 34 -30.05 8.69 -4.31
C LYS A 34 -31.26 8.82 -3.38
N SER A 35 -31.18 8.33 -2.15
CA SER A 35 -32.32 8.23 -1.24
C SER A 35 -32.11 9.00 0.08
N SER A 36 -31.93 10.31 0.01
CA SER A 36 -31.88 11.17 1.21
C SER A 36 -32.68 12.45 1.05
N HIS A 37 -34.01 12.34 1.10
CA HIS A 37 -34.91 13.38 1.61
C HIS A 37 -36.26 12.77 2.02
N PRO A 38 -36.75 13.03 3.25
CA PRO A 38 -38.16 12.93 3.55
C PRO A 38 -38.70 14.31 3.94
N GLN A 39 -39.69 14.80 3.20
CA GLN A 39 -40.77 15.59 3.81
C GLN A 39 -42.11 15.13 3.23
N ALA A 40 -42.95 14.63 4.13
CA ALA A 40 -44.33 14.27 3.92
C ALA A 40 -45.20 15.53 3.83
N TYR A 41 -46.30 15.47 3.08
CA TYR A 41 -47.68 15.75 3.53
C TYR A 41 -48.63 15.60 2.34
N GLY A 42 -49.71 14.84 2.51
CA GLY A 42 -50.84 14.78 1.57
C GLY A 42 -51.41 13.37 1.38
N GLY A 43 -52.55 13.10 2.01
CA GLY A 43 -53.26 11.84 1.88
C GLY A 43 -53.89 11.68 0.49
N THR A 44 -53.31 10.82 -0.33
CA THR A 44 -53.90 10.32 -1.57
C THR A 44 -54.15 8.82 -1.49
N THR A 45 -55.29 8.41 -2.03
CA THR A 45 -55.90 7.09 -1.90
C THR A 45 -55.04 5.97 -2.49
N VAL A 46 -54.88 4.89 -1.72
CA VAL A 46 -54.00 3.71 -1.92
C VAL A 46 -54.11 3.00 -3.28
N LYS A 47 -55.18 3.25 -4.07
CA LYS A 47 -55.42 2.51 -5.33
C LYS A 47 -54.67 3.03 -6.55
N GLU A 48 -54.10 4.23 -6.50
CA GLU A 48 -53.40 4.81 -7.67
C GLU A 48 -51.89 4.49 -7.70
N CYS A 49 -51.34 3.98 -6.59
CA CYS A 49 -49.92 3.61 -6.47
C CYS A 49 -49.57 2.27 -7.15
N ASP A 50 -50.53 1.38 -7.39
CA ASP A 50 -50.24 0.04 -7.94
C ASP A 50 -50.09 0.02 -9.48
N ARG A 51 -50.67 1.02 -10.18
CA ARG A 51 -50.62 1.09 -11.65
C ARG A 51 -49.30 1.70 -12.16
N THR A 52 -48.73 2.65 -11.43
CA THR A 52 -47.41 3.25 -11.72
C THR A 52 -46.26 2.30 -11.40
N SER A 53 -46.39 1.46 -10.37
CA SER A 53 -45.38 0.46 -9.98
C SER A 53 -45.10 -0.59 -11.07
N LYS A 54 -46.15 -1.12 -11.71
CA LYS A 54 -46.02 -2.15 -12.78
C LYS A 54 -45.42 -1.60 -14.08
N SER A 55 -45.57 -0.30 -14.35
CA SER A 55 -44.95 0.38 -15.49
C SER A 55 -43.43 0.56 -15.28
N LEU A 56 -43.03 1.01 -14.08
CA LEU A 56 -41.63 1.20 -13.72
C LEU A 56 -40.84 -0.12 -13.69
N PHE A 57 -41.48 -1.23 -13.27
CA PHE A 57 -40.84 -2.55 -13.24
C PHE A 57 -40.47 -3.08 -14.63
N LYS A 58 -41.30 -2.83 -15.65
CA LYS A 58 -41.01 -3.23 -17.05
C LYS A 58 -39.86 -2.43 -17.66
N VAL A 59 -39.80 -1.13 -17.38
CA VAL A 59 -38.68 -0.27 -17.79
C VAL A 59 -37.38 -0.73 -17.14
N TRP A 60 -37.45 -1.17 -15.87
CA TRP A 60 -36.30 -1.70 -15.13
C TRP A 60 -35.72 -2.98 -15.72
N ILE A 61 -36.56 -3.95 -16.07
CA ILE A 61 -36.12 -5.21 -16.70
C ILE A 61 -35.40 -4.95 -18.03
N LEU A 62 -35.87 -3.97 -18.81
CA LEU A 62 -35.26 -3.62 -20.11
C LEU A 62 -33.93 -2.86 -19.96
N LEU A 63 -33.79 -2.01 -18.94
CA LEU A 63 -32.56 -1.23 -18.72
C LEU A 63 -31.48 -1.98 -17.92
N TYR A 64 -31.85 -3.00 -17.15
CA TYR A 64 -30.93 -3.82 -16.36
C TYR A 64 -29.76 -4.43 -17.17
N PRO A 65 -29.95 -5.09 -18.33
CA PRO A 65 -28.83 -5.63 -19.10
C PRO A 65 -27.90 -4.53 -19.61
N LEU A 66 -28.42 -3.37 -20.00
CA LEU A 66 -27.61 -2.23 -20.45
C LEU A 66 -26.74 -1.70 -19.30
N MET A 67 -27.30 -1.56 -18.10
CA MET A 67 -26.55 -1.18 -16.91
C MET A 67 -25.48 -2.22 -16.54
N LEU A 68 -25.80 -3.51 -16.64
CA LEU A 68 -24.87 -4.60 -16.33
C LEU A 68 -23.68 -4.62 -17.30
N VAL A 69 -23.93 -4.42 -18.60
CA VAL A 69 -22.86 -4.26 -19.61
C VAL A 69 -21.98 -3.04 -19.32
N GLN A 70 -22.57 -1.92 -18.90
CA GLN A 70 -21.78 -0.72 -18.53
C GLN A 70 -20.92 -0.96 -17.28
N VAL A 71 -21.46 -1.63 -16.26
CA VAL A 71 -20.71 -1.99 -15.05
C VAL A 71 -19.57 -2.95 -15.38
N LEU A 72 -19.82 -3.98 -16.19
CA LEU A 72 -18.77 -4.90 -16.67
C LEU A 72 -17.69 -4.17 -17.45
N LYS A 73 -18.06 -3.29 -18.39
CA LYS A 73 -17.11 -2.49 -19.17
C LYS A 73 -16.24 -1.61 -18.27
N ARG A 74 -16.83 -0.97 -17.25
CA ARG A 74 -16.09 -0.17 -16.26
C ARG A 74 -15.11 -1.04 -15.45
N ARG A 75 -15.55 -2.22 -15.01
CA ARG A 75 -14.68 -3.18 -14.31
C ARG A 75 -13.53 -3.64 -15.22
N ILE A 76 -13.81 -4.07 -16.45
CA ILE A 76 -12.77 -4.50 -17.41
C ILE A 76 -11.75 -3.39 -17.64
N ASN A 77 -12.20 -2.15 -17.81
CA ASN A 77 -11.30 -1.00 -17.98
C ASN A 77 -10.41 -0.76 -16.75
N LYS A 78 -10.92 -0.99 -15.53
CA LYS A 78 -10.07 -0.97 -14.33
C LYS A 78 -9.02 -2.06 -14.40
N TRP A 79 -9.40 -3.31 -14.69
CA TRP A 79 -8.46 -4.44 -14.78
C TRP A 79 -7.43 -4.27 -15.90
N ARG A 80 -7.76 -3.56 -16.98
CA ARG A 80 -6.81 -3.19 -18.05
C ARG A 80 -5.61 -2.41 -17.52
N PHE A 81 -5.78 -1.62 -16.45
CA PHE A 81 -4.67 -0.88 -15.84
C PHE A 81 -3.49 -1.79 -15.44
N LEU A 82 -3.76 -3.03 -15.02
CA LEU A 82 -2.70 -3.96 -14.60
C LEU A 82 -1.80 -4.40 -15.76
N PHE A 83 -2.30 -4.32 -16.99
CA PHE A 83 -1.58 -4.76 -18.19
C PHE A 83 -1.05 -3.60 -19.04
N ASP A 84 -1.70 -2.43 -18.97
CA ASP A 84 -1.43 -1.28 -19.84
C ASP A 84 -1.48 0.05 -19.04
N ALA A 85 -0.98 0.05 -17.80
CA ALA A 85 -0.91 1.27 -16.99
C ALA A 85 -0.17 2.42 -17.71
N PRO A 86 1.01 2.20 -18.33
CA PRO A 86 1.73 3.29 -19.00
C PRO A 86 0.94 3.91 -20.15
N GLY A 87 0.31 3.09 -21.00
CA GLY A 87 -0.50 3.58 -22.11
C GLY A 87 -1.74 4.32 -21.63
N MET A 88 -2.40 3.83 -20.58
CA MET A 88 -3.54 4.52 -19.96
C MET A 88 -3.13 5.88 -19.38
N ILE A 89 -2.05 5.93 -18.60
CA ILE A 89 -1.55 7.18 -18.00
C ILE A 89 -1.18 8.18 -19.11
N GLN A 90 -0.45 7.74 -20.13
CA GLN A 90 -0.05 8.61 -21.25
C GLN A 90 -1.29 9.15 -21.98
N SER A 91 -2.26 8.29 -22.28
CA SER A 91 -3.46 8.71 -23.00
C SER A 91 -4.30 9.73 -22.24
N GLU A 92 -4.38 9.62 -20.91
CA GLU A 92 -5.11 10.59 -20.08
C GLU A 92 -4.29 11.87 -19.86
N TYR A 93 -2.96 11.76 -19.77
CA TYR A 93 -2.05 12.91 -19.73
C TYR A 93 -2.19 13.79 -20.98
N ASP A 94 -2.17 13.16 -22.17
CA ASP A 94 -2.29 13.86 -23.45
C ASP A 94 -3.65 14.57 -23.58
N LYS A 95 -4.73 13.92 -23.10
CA LYS A 95 -6.08 14.53 -23.05
C LYS A 95 -6.17 15.70 -22.08
N ALA A 96 -5.49 15.61 -20.95
CA ALA A 96 -5.54 16.62 -19.89
C ALA A 96 -4.87 17.94 -20.28
N LYS A 97 -3.96 17.93 -21.27
CA LYS A 97 -3.26 19.13 -21.78
C LYS A 97 -2.62 19.97 -20.66
N GLY A 98 -1.96 19.30 -19.72
CA GLY A 98 -1.34 19.93 -18.54
C GLY A 98 -2.28 20.13 -17.34
N GLY A 99 -3.54 19.71 -17.45
CA GLY A 99 -4.48 19.56 -16.34
C GLY A 99 -4.21 18.30 -15.50
N ASN A 100 -4.96 18.17 -14.41
CA ASN A 100 -5.05 16.94 -13.64
C ASN A 100 -5.96 15.91 -14.33
N PHE A 101 -5.67 14.63 -14.11
CA PHE A 101 -6.47 13.53 -14.65
C PHE A 101 -6.52 12.37 -13.68
N VAL A 102 -7.52 11.50 -13.84
CA VAL A 102 -7.74 10.37 -12.95
C VAL A 102 -7.59 9.08 -13.73
N VAL A 103 -6.73 8.18 -13.26
CA VAL A 103 -6.61 6.82 -13.80
C VAL A 103 -7.19 5.83 -12.80
N GLN A 104 -8.10 5.02 -13.30
CA GLN A 104 -8.86 4.05 -12.53
C GLN A 104 -8.09 2.73 -12.45
N ASN A 105 -7.66 2.33 -11.25
CA ASN A 105 -7.11 0.99 -10.97
C ASN A 105 -8.19 0.14 -10.24
N PRO A 106 -8.15 -1.21 -10.31
CA PRO A 106 -9.11 -2.08 -9.63
C PRO A 106 -9.26 -1.82 -8.13
N ASP A 107 -8.16 -1.43 -7.47
CA ASP A 107 -8.10 -1.11 -6.05
C ASP A 107 -8.52 0.35 -5.79
N VAL A 108 -7.74 1.31 -6.29
CA VAL A 108 -7.92 2.74 -6.00
C VAL A 108 -7.81 3.62 -7.24
N SER A 109 -8.54 4.73 -7.26
CA SER A 109 -8.37 5.75 -8.30
C SER A 109 -7.17 6.63 -7.99
N HIS A 110 -6.27 6.81 -8.96
CA HIS A 110 -5.09 7.66 -8.81
C HIS A 110 -5.35 8.98 -9.53
N THR A 111 -5.24 10.09 -8.81
CA THR A 111 -5.31 11.44 -9.41
C THR A 111 -3.90 11.91 -9.69
N PHE A 112 -3.58 12.09 -10.97
CA PHE A 112 -2.29 12.58 -11.43
C PHE A 112 -2.34 14.09 -11.57
N VAL A 113 -1.27 14.73 -11.11
CA VAL A 113 -1.13 16.18 -11.10
C VAL A 113 0.17 16.55 -11.80
N SER A 114 0.05 17.28 -12.91
CA SER A 114 1.18 17.70 -13.76
C SER A 114 1.44 19.21 -13.70
N SER A 115 0.44 20.01 -13.35
CA SER A 115 0.55 21.46 -13.25
C SER A 115 1.43 21.88 -12.06
N LYS A 116 2.42 22.76 -12.33
CA LYS A 116 3.28 23.36 -11.29
C LYS A 116 2.47 24.03 -10.17
N LYS A 117 1.29 24.59 -10.48
CA LYS A 117 0.42 25.23 -9.49
C LYS A 117 -0.09 24.19 -8.48
N PHE A 118 -0.68 23.10 -8.98
CA PHE A 118 -1.23 22.05 -8.13
C PHE A 118 -0.14 21.23 -7.41
N ILE A 119 1.06 21.09 -8.00
CA ILE A 119 2.20 20.50 -7.30
C ILE A 119 2.56 21.32 -6.06
N ARG A 120 2.62 22.65 -6.16
CA ARG A 120 2.86 23.53 -5.01
C ARG A 120 1.74 23.46 -3.98
N GLU A 121 0.49 23.30 -4.43
CA GLU A 121 -0.66 23.15 -3.54
C GLU A 121 -0.59 21.82 -2.76
N ILE A 122 -0.22 20.72 -3.41
CA ILE A 122 0.00 19.41 -2.76
C ILE A 122 1.16 19.49 -1.77
N ASP A 123 2.27 20.12 -2.15
CA ASP A 123 3.46 20.26 -1.29
C ASP A 123 3.17 21.13 -0.06
N ALA A 124 2.30 22.12 -0.19
CA ALA A 124 1.85 22.97 0.91
C ALA A 124 0.66 22.40 1.71
N ALA A 125 0.07 21.29 1.27
CA ALA A 125 -1.11 20.73 1.92
C ALA A 125 -0.76 20.17 3.31
N PRO A 126 -1.57 20.44 4.35
CA PRO A 126 -1.34 19.87 5.66
C PRO A 126 -1.59 18.35 5.67
N ASP A 127 -0.91 17.63 6.57
CA ASP A 127 -1.02 16.16 6.67
C ASP A 127 -2.42 15.67 7.03
N SER A 128 -3.26 16.54 7.62
CA SER A 128 -4.68 16.25 7.90
C SER A 128 -5.52 16.13 6.63
N VAL A 129 -5.02 16.64 5.50
CA VAL A 129 -5.68 16.60 4.19
C VAL A 129 -5.00 15.57 3.29
N LEU A 130 -3.66 15.55 3.22
CA LEU A 130 -2.88 14.61 2.42
C LEU A 130 -1.80 13.92 3.26
N SER A 131 -1.91 12.60 3.43
CA SER A 131 -0.94 11.82 4.20
C SER A 131 -0.17 10.85 3.31
N LEU A 132 1.15 11.07 3.20
CA LEU A 132 2.06 10.14 2.52
C LEU A 132 2.12 8.78 3.24
N GLN A 133 1.97 8.77 4.56
CA GLN A 133 1.98 7.54 5.36
C GLN A 133 0.74 6.68 5.12
N ALA A 134 -0.44 7.30 5.00
CA ALA A 134 -1.67 6.60 4.63
C ALA A 134 -1.56 6.01 3.22
N ALA A 135 -1.03 6.78 2.26
CA ALA A 135 -0.77 6.29 0.91
C ALA A 135 0.22 5.12 0.90
N ALA A 136 1.33 5.22 1.65
CA ALA A 136 2.32 4.15 1.75
C ALA A 136 1.73 2.89 2.41
N LYS A 137 0.90 3.03 3.45
CA LYS A 137 0.20 1.90 4.09
C LYS A 137 -0.72 1.19 3.11
N GLN A 138 -1.43 1.95 2.28
CA GLN A 138 -2.28 1.39 1.22
C GLN A 138 -1.46 0.63 0.17
N VAL A 139 -0.32 1.16 -0.25
CA VAL A 139 0.54 0.53 -1.26
C VAL A 139 1.26 -0.71 -0.72
N ILE A 140 1.79 -0.66 0.51
CA ILE A 140 2.68 -1.70 1.06
C ILE A 140 1.92 -2.76 1.84
N GLN A 141 0.71 -2.46 2.33
CA GLN A 141 -0.12 -3.39 3.11
C GLN A 141 0.67 -4.04 4.28
N PRO A 142 1.31 -3.24 5.16
CA PRO A 142 2.31 -3.73 6.12
C PRO A 142 1.75 -4.79 7.09
N GLN A 143 0.44 -4.76 7.36
CA GLN A 143 -0.25 -5.78 8.15
C GLN A 143 -0.05 -7.20 7.59
N TYR A 144 0.05 -7.34 6.27
CA TYR A 144 0.23 -8.63 5.60
C TYR A 144 1.67 -8.85 5.15
N SER A 145 2.40 -7.79 4.81
CA SER A 145 3.73 -7.89 4.19
C SER A 145 4.90 -7.75 5.17
N MET A 146 4.70 -7.12 6.34
CA MET A 146 5.78 -6.75 7.28
C MET A 146 5.54 -7.30 8.69
N HIS A 147 5.41 -8.62 8.86
CA HIS A 147 5.25 -9.28 10.17
C HIS A 147 4.13 -8.71 11.06
N LYS A 148 2.96 -8.42 10.48
CA LYS A 148 1.81 -7.80 11.20
C LYS A 148 2.11 -6.41 11.75
N PHE A 149 3.13 -5.73 11.24
CA PHE A 149 3.39 -4.34 11.59
C PHE A 149 2.25 -3.48 11.06
N ASN A 150 1.69 -2.62 11.92
CA ASN A 150 0.63 -1.70 11.55
C ASN A 150 1.14 -0.27 11.75
N TRP A 151 1.28 0.47 10.65
CA TRP A 151 1.58 1.90 10.71
C TRP A 151 0.38 2.66 11.27
N PHE A 152 0.63 3.55 12.23
CA PHE A 152 -0.38 4.53 12.62
C PHE A 152 -0.59 5.52 11.47
N ASP A 153 -1.84 5.92 11.22
CA ASP A 153 -2.16 6.80 10.09
C ASP A 153 -1.79 8.27 10.36
N GLN A 154 -1.47 8.63 11.61
CA GLN A 154 -1.14 9.98 12.05
C GLN A 154 0.37 10.23 12.10
N ARG A 155 0.80 11.32 11.45
CA ARG A 155 2.18 11.82 11.53
C ARG A 155 2.49 12.29 12.97
N GLY A 156 3.70 12.01 13.44
CA GLY A 156 4.18 12.44 14.77
C GLY A 156 4.35 11.29 15.77
N VAL A 157 3.58 10.21 15.63
CA VAL A 157 3.73 8.99 16.45
C VAL A 157 4.85 8.10 15.90
N ASP A 158 4.87 7.85 14.58
CA ASP A 158 5.86 6.95 13.92
C ASP A 158 6.80 7.64 12.90
N GLY A 159 6.39 8.77 12.31
CA GLY A 159 7.15 9.43 11.24
C GLY A 159 8.36 10.23 11.72
N THR A 160 8.36 10.68 12.98
CA THR A 160 9.42 11.52 13.56
C THR A 160 10.78 10.80 13.61
N PRO A 161 10.86 9.52 14.03
CA PRO A 161 12.09 8.74 13.93
C PRO A 161 12.66 8.64 12.51
N LEU A 162 11.83 8.40 11.50
CA LEU A 162 12.29 8.29 10.11
C LEU A 162 12.88 9.61 9.61
N VAL A 163 12.17 10.72 9.80
CA VAL A 163 12.64 12.05 9.37
C VAL A 163 13.92 12.43 10.10
N LYS A 164 13.98 12.23 11.42
CA LYS A 164 15.19 12.50 12.22
C LYS A 164 16.37 11.64 11.75
N THR A 165 16.13 10.36 11.49
CA THR A 165 17.18 9.43 11.06
C THR A 165 17.72 9.79 9.69
N LEU A 166 16.83 9.98 8.70
CA LEU A 166 17.25 10.24 7.33
C LEU A 166 17.80 11.66 7.11
N ARG A 167 17.12 12.69 7.64
CA ARG A 167 17.51 14.09 7.37
C ARG A 167 18.65 14.59 8.26
N ASN A 168 18.78 14.06 9.48
CA ASN A 168 19.76 14.57 10.43
C ASN A 168 20.87 13.55 10.66
N LEU A 169 20.55 12.35 11.17
CA LEU A 169 21.58 11.39 11.58
C LEU A 169 22.38 10.86 10.41
N LEU A 170 21.71 10.40 9.35
CA LEU A 170 22.39 9.82 8.18
C LEU A 170 23.18 10.89 7.43
N THR A 171 22.60 12.08 7.20
CA THR A 171 23.28 13.19 6.51
C THR A 171 24.54 13.63 7.26
N ASN A 172 24.48 13.78 8.58
CA ASN A 172 25.63 14.23 9.37
C ASN A 172 26.74 13.18 9.44
N ASN A 173 26.40 11.88 9.30
CA ASN A 173 27.37 10.78 9.32
C ASN A 173 27.76 10.29 7.91
N LEU A 174 27.29 10.95 6.85
CA LEU A 174 27.58 10.51 5.49
C LEU A 174 29.10 10.51 5.18
N PRO A 175 29.90 11.52 5.60
CA PRO A 175 31.35 11.50 5.34
C PRO A 175 32.09 10.31 5.96
N SER A 176 31.62 9.78 7.10
CA SER A 176 32.24 8.61 7.74
C SER A 176 31.78 7.29 7.10
N ILE A 177 30.55 7.22 6.60
CA ILE A 177 29.95 6.01 6.01
C ILE A 177 30.39 5.79 4.55
N LEU A 178 30.61 6.87 3.79
CA LEU A 178 30.86 6.80 2.34
C LEU A 178 32.11 5.98 1.95
N PRO A 179 33.28 6.13 2.60
CA PRO A 179 34.47 5.38 2.20
C PRO A 179 34.27 3.87 2.28
N GLU A 180 33.65 3.41 3.36
CA GLU A 180 33.44 1.98 3.61
C GLU A 180 32.39 1.39 2.67
N THR A 181 31.28 2.10 2.46
CA THR A 181 30.22 1.67 1.53
C THR A 181 30.68 1.69 0.07
N HIS A 182 31.56 2.62 -0.31
CA HIS A 182 32.17 2.65 -1.64
C HIS A 182 33.05 1.41 -1.87
N LEU A 183 33.96 1.10 -0.94
CA LEU A 183 34.82 -0.10 -1.03
C LEU A 183 33.98 -1.39 -1.09
N ALA A 184 32.96 -1.50 -0.25
CA ALA A 184 32.06 -2.65 -0.25
C ALA A 184 31.31 -2.80 -1.59
N SER A 185 30.83 -1.69 -2.16
CA SER A 185 30.16 -1.70 -3.47
C SER A 185 31.11 -2.17 -4.56
N SER A 186 32.31 -1.59 -4.65
CA SER A 186 33.33 -1.98 -5.64
C SER A 186 33.64 -3.47 -5.54
N ALA A 187 33.88 -3.99 -4.34
CA ALA A 187 34.15 -5.40 -4.12
C ALA A 187 32.99 -6.32 -4.58
N ILE A 188 31.74 -5.92 -4.37
CA ILE A 188 30.56 -6.68 -4.85
C ILE A 188 30.50 -6.67 -6.38
N PHE A 189 30.70 -5.50 -7.01
CA PHE A 189 30.72 -5.41 -8.47
C PHE A 189 31.86 -6.23 -9.07
N ASP A 190 33.08 -6.12 -8.55
CA ASP A 190 34.25 -6.88 -9.02
C ASP A 190 34.02 -8.39 -8.86
N LYS A 191 33.49 -8.82 -7.71
CA LYS A 191 33.17 -10.22 -7.47
C LYS A 191 32.14 -10.72 -8.48
N LEU A 192 31.00 -10.04 -8.63
CA LEU A 192 29.92 -10.49 -9.49
C LEU A 192 30.26 -10.41 -10.98
N PHE A 193 31.09 -9.44 -11.37
CA PHE A 193 31.53 -9.29 -12.76
C PHE A 193 32.57 -10.34 -13.15
N ASN A 194 33.47 -10.71 -12.23
CA ASN A 194 34.56 -11.66 -12.48
C ASN A 194 34.19 -13.13 -12.17
N SER A 195 33.14 -13.41 -11.39
CA SER A 195 32.87 -14.76 -10.89
C SER A 195 32.13 -15.70 -11.86
N VAL A 196 31.74 -15.28 -13.07
CA VAL A 196 30.82 -16.07 -13.91
C VAL A 196 31.20 -16.05 -15.38
N GLU A 197 31.17 -17.22 -16.04
CA GLU A 197 31.25 -17.35 -17.51
C GLU A 197 30.15 -16.55 -18.24
N LYS A 198 29.01 -16.34 -17.57
CA LYS A 198 27.91 -15.47 -18.02
C LYS A 198 27.67 -14.34 -17.03
N LYS A 199 27.90 -13.12 -17.49
CA LYS A 199 27.70 -11.90 -16.68
C LYS A 199 26.29 -11.87 -16.08
N PRO A 200 26.14 -11.64 -14.76
CA PRO A 200 24.84 -11.55 -14.12
C PRO A 200 24.07 -10.32 -14.63
N HIS A 201 22.74 -10.36 -14.49
CA HIS A 201 21.90 -9.23 -14.84
C HIS A 201 22.23 -8.02 -13.94
N VAL A 202 22.36 -6.82 -14.54
CA VAL A 202 22.73 -5.59 -13.82
C VAL A 202 21.81 -5.34 -12.62
N SER A 203 20.51 -5.62 -12.75
CA SER A 203 19.55 -5.47 -11.65
C SER A 203 19.91 -6.31 -10.42
N LYS A 204 20.45 -7.52 -10.59
CA LYS A 204 20.89 -8.36 -9.47
C LYS A 204 22.09 -7.74 -8.78
N MET A 205 23.08 -7.28 -9.55
CA MET A 205 24.29 -6.64 -9.01
C MET A 205 23.94 -5.38 -8.21
N VAL A 206 23.10 -4.51 -8.78
CA VAL A 206 22.64 -3.29 -8.12
C VAL A 206 21.88 -3.60 -6.84
N ARG A 207 20.96 -4.58 -6.87
CA ARG A 207 20.21 -4.99 -5.67
C ARG A 207 21.12 -5.49 -4.56
N GLU A 208 22.10 -6.32 -4.89
CA GLU A 208 23.05 -6.87 -3.90
C GLU A 208 23.94 -5.77 -3.31
N ALA A 209 24.47 -4.88 -4.16
CA ALA A 209 25.27 -3.74 -3.73
C ALA A 209 24.48 -2.78 -2.81
N VAL A 210 23.24 -2.42 -3.20
CA VAL A 210 22.37 -1.54 -2.41
C VAL A 210 21.98 -2.21 -1.09
N ALA A 211 21.59 -3.49 -1.10
CA ALA A 211 21.24 -4.19 0.14
C ALA A 211 22.43 -4.24 1.10
N HIS A 212 23.61 -4.60 0.61
CA HIS A 212 24.80 -4.73 1.44
C HIS A 212 25.27 -3.38 1.99
N THR A 213 25.31 -2.32 1.17
CA THR A 213 25.69 -0.98 1.64
C THR A 213 24.69 -0.39 2.63
N ASN A 214 23.39 -0.63 2.43
CA ASN A 214 22.37 -0.26 3.42
C ASN A 214 22.56 -1.04 4.72
N ALA A 215 22.83 -2.34 4.65
CA ALA A 215 23.07 -3.13 5.85
C ALA A 215 24.33 -2.67 6.59
N LEU A 216 25.41 -2.40 5.85
CA LEU A 216 26.67 -1.94 6.41
C LEU A 216 26.52 -0.57 7.10
N SER A 217 25.84 0.37 6.46
CA SER A 217 25.67 1.74 6.98
C SER A 217 24.71 1.82 8.18
N ILE A 218 23.64 1.01 8.20
CA ILE A 218 22.60 1.09 9.23
C ILE A 218 22.87 0.11 10.38
N PHE A 219 23.35 -1.09 10.06
CA PHE A 219 23.46 -2.20 11.01
C PHE A 219 24.90 -2.57 11.35
N GLY A 220 25.88 -2.18 10.52
CA GLY A 220 27.30 -2.49 10.73
C GLY A 220 27.75 -3.79 10.05
N LYS A 221 29.05 -4.09 10.19
CA LYS A 221 29.72 -5.20 9.49
C LYS A 221 29.15 -6.58 9.84
N ASP A 222 28.77 -6.79 11.08
CA ASP A 222 28.33 -8.11 11.57
C ASP A 222 27.05 -8.56 10.86
N LEU A 223 26.07 -7.67 10.75
CA LEU A 223 24.83 -7.95 10.03
C LEU A 223 25.01 -7.92 8.50
N ALA A 224 25.85 -7.02 7.98
CA ALA A 224 26.16 -7.01 6.55
C ALA A 224 26.86 -8.31 6.09
N GLY A 225 27.67 -8.93 6.96
CA GLY A 225 28.33 -10.22 6.72
C GLY A 225 27.44 -11.44 6.97
N ASN A 226 26.29 -11.28 7.62
CA ASN A 226 25.37 -12.37 7.91
C ASN A 226 24.59 -12.76 6.64
N LYS A 227 24.92 -13.94 6.09
CA LYS A 227 24.33 -14.44 4.84
C LYS A 227 22.82 -14.64 4.91
N ASP A 228 22.29 -15.10 6.05
CA ASP A 228 20.86 -15.34 6.22
C ASP A 228 20.10 -14.02 6.34
N PHE A 229 20.65 -13.05 7.06
CA PHE A 229 20.11 -11.69 7.12
C PHE A 229 20.09 -11.03 5.74
N MET A 230 21.21 -11.10 5.00
CA MET A 230 21.32 -10.48 3.68
C MET A 230 20.38 -11.13 2.65
N LYS A 231 20.27 -12.46 2.67
CA LYS A 231 19.29 -13.18 1.85
C LYS A 231 17.87 -12.77 2.25
N GLY A 232 17.58 -12.70 3.56
CA GLY A 232 16.32 -12.22 4.10
C GLY A 232 15.98 -10.80 3.61
N ALA A 233 16.92 -9.86 3.66
CA ALA A 233 16.74 -8.48 3.23
C ALA A 233 16.42 -8.35 1.73
N LEU A 234 17.16 -9.08 0.89
CA LEU A 234 16.91 -9.12 -0.55
C LEU A 234 15.54 -9.71 -0.88
N ASP A 235 15.20 -10.83 -0.26
CA ASP A 235 13.91 -11.52 -0.43
C ASP A 235 12.75 -10.71 0.13
N PHE A 236 12.97 -9.99 1.23
CA PHE A 236 11.93 -9.24 1.93
C PHE A 236 11.33 -8.15 1.05
N THR A 237 12.15 -7.44 0.27
CA THR A 237 11.66 -6.39 -0.63
C THR A 237 10.72 -6.96 -1.70
N ASP A 238 11.14 -8.03 -2.38
CA ASP A 238 10.33 -8.68 -3.44
C ASP A 238 9.06 -9.29 -2.86
N LYS A 239 9.17 -10.02 -1.74
CA LYS A 239 8.03 -10.68 -1.10
C LYS A 239 7.04 -9.67 -0.54
N THR A 240 7.52 -8.55 0.02
CA THR A 240 6.66 -7.46 0.51
C THR A 240 5.82 -6.91 -0.61
N MET A 241 6.44 -6.55 -1.74
CA MET A 241 5.73 -6.01 -2.90
C MET A 241 4.74 -7.04 -3.48
N PHE A 242 5.16 -8.30 -3.61
CA PHE A 242 4.29 -9.36 -4.11
C PHE A 242 3.04 -9.57 -3.24
N ILE A 243 3.21 -9.66 -1.91
CA ILE A 243 2.09 -9.81 -0.98
C ILE A 243 1.17 -8.59 -1.07
N ALA A 244 1.75 -7.38 -1.08
CA ALA A 244 0.99 -6.14 -1.10
C ALA A 244 0.13 -6.03 -2.36
N GLU A 245 0.71 -6.24 -3.54
CA GLU A 245 -0.02 -6.21 -4.82
C GLU A 245 -1.08 -7.33 -4.89
N ALA A 246 -0.76 -8.55 -4.46
CA ALA A 246 -1.72 -9.64 -4.46
C ALA A 246 -2.92 -9.38 -3.54
N VAL A 247 -2.69 -8.85 -2.33
CA VAL A 247 -3.76 -8.43 -1.41
C VAL A 247 -4.55 -7.25 -2.00
N ARG A 248 -3.84 -6.29 -2.63
CA ARG A 248 -4.31 -5.20 -3.50
C ARG A 248 -5.52 -5.55 -4.35
N LEU A 249 -5.36 -6.65 -5.07
CA LEU A 249 -6.26 -7.07 -6.15
C LEU A 249 -7.42 -7.92 -5.67
N LEU A 250 -7.38 -8.39 -4.42
CA LEU A 250 -8.40 -9.28 -3.88
C LEU A 250 -9.57 -8.51 -3.27
N PRO A 251 -10.80 -9.04 -3.36
CA PRO A 251 -11.93 -8.51 -2.60
C PRO A 251 -11.63 -8.48 -1.09
N SER A 252 -12.17 -7.48 -0.40
CA SER A 252 -11.93 -7.22 1.04
C SER A 252 -12.22 -8.41 1.96
N PHE A 253 -13.10 -9.33 1.57
CA PHE A 253 -13.40 -10.54 2.34
C PHE A 253 -12.41 -11.69 2.12
N ILE A 254 -11.68 -11.70 1.00
CA ILE A 254 -10.65 -12.72 0.67
C ILE A 254 -9.27 -12.24 1.11
N ALA A 255 -8.99 -10.96 0.89
CA ALA A 255 -7.70 -10.31 1.17
C ALA A 255 -7.10 -10.68 2.54
N PRO A 256 -7.83 -10.65 3.68
CA PRO A 256 -7.25 -10.96 4.98
C PRO A 256 -6.77 -12.41 5.13
N LYS A 257 -7.54 -13.38 4.63
CA LYS A 257 -7.19 -14.81 4.72
C LYS A 257 -6.02 -15.13 3.80
N PHE A 258 -6.06 -14.60 2.58
CA PHE A 258 -5.03 -14.82 1.58
C PHE A 258 -3.71 -14.14 1.97
N GLY A 259 -3.77 -12.88 2.44
CA GLY A 259 -2.61 -12.14 2.93
C GLY A 259 -1.94 -12.87 4.10
N MET A 260 -2.72 -13.40 5.05
CA MET A 260 -2.17 -14.18 6.17
C MET A 260 -1.57 -15.52 5.72
N PHE A 261 -2.18 -16.18 4.73
CA PHE A 261 -1.60 -17.39 4.12
C PHE A 261 -0.24 -17.11 3.47
N LEU A 262 -0.14 -16.04 2.66
CA LEU A 262 1.12 -15.64 2.04
C LEU A 262 2.16 -15.21 3.07
N ALA A 263 1.78 -14.40 4.05
CA ALA A 263 2.66 -13.99 5.14
C ALA A 263 3.27 -15.21 5.83
N ASN A 264 2.47 -16.23 6.14
CA ASN A 264 2.98 -17.44 6.78
C ASN A 264 3.94 -18.25 5.90
N ARG A 265 3.83 -18.15 4.57
CA ARG A 265 4.70 -18.83 3.61
C ARG A 265 6.02 -18.10 3.36
N PHE A 266 6.06 -16.80 3.57
CA PHE A 266 7.22 -15.95 3.27
C PHE A 266 8.01 -15.60 4.53
N ASP A 267 9.01 -16.43 4.87
CA ASP A 267 9.75 -16.31 6.13
C ASP A 267 10.78 -15.16 6.18
N ALA A 268 10.99 -14.42 5.10
CA ALA A 268 12.02 -13.36 5.03
C ALA A 268 11.86 -12.30 6.12
N HIS A 269 10.61 -11.90 6.39
CA HIS A 269 10.32 -10.95 7.46
C HIS A 269 10.57 -11.54 8.86
N LYS A 270 10.41 -12.85 9.05
CA LYS A 270 10.68 -13.52 10.33
C LYS A 270 12.18 -13.58 10.58
N VAL A 271 12.97 -13.88 9.55
CA VAL A 271 14.45 -13.87 9.62
C VAL A 271 14.93 -12.48 10.00
N ILE A 272 14.50 -11.44 9.26
CA ILE A 272 14.87 -10.05 9.57
C ILE A 272 14.48 -9.68 11.00
N HIS A 273 13.25 -9.98 11.41
CA HIS A 273 12.78 -9.66 12.77
C HIS A 273 13.60 -10.38 13.85
N ALA A 274 13.81 -11.70 13.69
CA ALA A 274 14.57 -12.51 14.64
C ALA A 274 16.04 -12.08 14.74
N THR A 275 16.62 -11.55 13.66
CA THR A 275 17.98 -11.02 13.66
C THR A 275 18.07 -9.59 14.22
N LEU A 276 17.11 -8.71 13.92
CA LEU A 276 17.17 -7.31 14.32
C LEU A 276 16.76 -7.06 15.77
N VAL A 277 15.85 -7.85 16.34
CA VAL A 277 15.38 -7.65 17.71
C VAL A 277 16.52 -7.73 18.74
N PRO A 278 17.37 -8.79 18.73
CA PRO A 278 18.48 -8.88 19.69
C PRO A 278 19.47 -7.72 19.56
N VAL A 279 19.77 -7.30 18.32
CA VAL A 279 20.68 -6.18 18.05
C VAL A 279 20.10 -4.86 18.57
N ALA A 280 18.78 -4.67 18.47
CA ALA A 280 18.12 -3.50 19.02
C ALA A 280 18.14 -3.52 20.56
N GLU A 281 17.88 -4.67 21.19
CA GLU A 281 17.92 -4.85 22.64
C GLU A 281 19.33 -4.58 23.19
N GLU A 282 20.36 -5.13 22.57
CA GLU A 282 21.76 -4.89 22.94
C GLU A 282 22.12 -3.39 22.90
N ARG A 283 21.78 -2.70 21.81
CA ARG A 283 22.03 -1.25 21.66
C ARG A 283 21.26 -0.40 22.66
N LEU A 284 20.10 -0.87 23.13
CA LEU A 284 19.36 -0.19 24.21
C LEU A 284 20.08 -0.37 25.54
N LEU A 285 20.51 -1.60 25.85
CA LEU A 285 21.27 -1.91 27.07
C LEU A 285 22.59 -1.16 27.16
N GLU A 286 23.35 -1.08 26.06
CA GLU A 286 24.60 -0.29 25.99
C GLU A 286 24.35 1.19 26.30
N ARG A 287 23.28 1.78 25.75
CA ARG A 287 22.91 3.17 26.02
C ARG A 287 22.51 3.39 27.47
N GLU A 288 21.83 2.44 28.08
CA GLU A 288 21.47 2.51 29.50
C GLU A 288 22.71 2.40 30.40
N LYS A 289 23.61 1.46 30.12
CA LYS A 289 24.89 1.34 30.84
C LYS A 289 25.75 2.59 30.73
N SER A 290 25.85 3.17 29.53
CA SER A 290 26.60 4.41 29.30
C SER A 290 26.02 5.59 30.10
N LYS A 291 24.69 5.69 30.22
CA LYS A 291 24.04 6.70 31.09
C LYS A 291 24.33 6.51 32.57
N LEU A 292 24.59 5.27 33.01
CA LEU A 292 24.96 4.94 34.38
C LEU A 292 26.46 5.10 34.66
N GLY A 293 27.26 5.53 33.67
CA GLY A 293 28.70 5.73 33.80
C GLY A 293 29.53 4.44 33.70
N HIS A 294 28.91 3.34 33.24
CA HIS A 294 29.63 2.13 32.90
C HIS A 294 30.12 2.25 31.45
N ASN A 295 31.43 2.45 31.29
CA ASN A 295 32.14 2.33 30.01
C ASN A 295 32.69 0.92 29.83
#